data_AF-A0A1E7ENP1-F1
#
_entry.id   AF-A0A1E7ENP1-F1
#
_cell.length_a   1.000
_cell.length_b   1.000
_cell.length_c   1.000
_cell.angle_alpha   90.00
_cell.angle_beta   90.00
_cell.angle_gamma   90.00
#
_symmetry.space_group_name_H-M   'P 1'
#
loop_
_entity.id
_entity.type
_entity.pdbx_description
1 polymer ?
#
loop_
_entity_poly.entity_id
_entity_poly.type
_entity_poly.pdbx_seq_one_letter_code
_entity_poly.pdbx_strand_id
1 'polypeptide(L)'
;MSQQQQYNQMSEEEARYQEECDKLAARGKRLRRAALSTGILTVISILCTIYTTIAIRWVLIEWQQPEKTAYSITESMAAFKIGIFFDLVVCLLDIVIGVTLGLILVGAGVNPATAVTLCTFKIVQQAVSAANLIFLIAAGLLLDDNLPIAEVIQKYFYSDNMPPIGTQISFMLLMINQYGHYLSQVFGGVYMFMLGFTIVLWGVFPRYMGYTMCLAGGGYVLNSCLFLFWPGYDGLITWLLLIPALAAHFWLAGWLLVNTPHPSKNRDLWGTLASKPADVDDEDYVNAEYSQHPSDPVKPVAPQQQP
;
A
#
# COMPACT_ATOMS: atom_id res chain seq x y z
N MET A 1 4.24 32.37 47.93
CA MET A 1 4.13 32.93 46.57
C MET A 1 3.09 34.04 46.58
N SER A 2 3.34 35.17 45.92
CA SER A 2 2.33 36.23 45.80
C SER A 2 1.24 35.79 44.81
N GLN A 3 -0.03 36.18 45.02
CA GLN A 3 -1.15 35.85 44.12
C GLN A 3 -0.84 36.21 42.65
N GLN A 4 -0.03 37.24 42.44
CA GLN A 4 0.38 37.73 41.13
C GLN A 4 1.38 36.79 40.42
N GLN A 5 2.24 36.10 41.17
CA GLN A 5 3.12 35.06 40.62
C GLN A 5 2.33 33.82 40.21
N GLN A 6 1.31 33.44 40.98
CA GLN A 6 0.45 32.29 40.66
C GLN A 6 -0.45 32.56 39.44
N TYR A 7 -0.93 33.80 39.27
CA TYR A 7 -1.68 34.23 38.08
C TYR A 7 -0.81 34.23 36.82
N ASN A 8 0.43 34.73 36.90
CA ASN A 8 1.36 34.71 35.77
C ASN A 8 1.74 33.28 35.37
N GLN A 9 1.95 32.37 36.34
CA GLN A 9 2.21 30.95 36.05
C GLN A 9 1.03 30.26 35.36
N MET A 10 -0.20 30.48 35.83
CA MET A 10 -1.40 29.97 35.13
C MET A 10 -1.52 30.52 33.72
N SER A 11 -1.28 31.82 33.52
CA SER A 11 -1.34 32.43 32.19
C SER A 11 -0.27 31.89 31.23
N GLU A 12 0.92 31.54 31.72
CA GLU A 12 1.98 30.91 30.93
C GLU A 12 1.64 29.45 30.57
N GLU A 13 1.07 28.69 31.51
CA GLU A 13 0.60 27.32 31.25
C GLU A 13 -0.55 27.29 30.24
N GLU A 14 -1.52 28.20 30.35
CA GLU A 14 -2.62 28.34 29.38
C GLU A 14 -2.10 28.68 27.97
N ALA A 15 -1.13 29.59 27.87
CA ALA A 15 -0.53 29.96 26.58
C ALA A 15 0.22 28.78 25.95
N ARG A 16 0.97 28.01 26.75
CA ARG A 16 1.67 26.80 26.29
C ARG A 16 0.70 25.71 25.85
N TYR A 17 -0.38 25.50 26.60
CA TYR A 17 -1.44 24.55 26.25
C TYR A 17 -2.12 24.93 24.93
N GLN A 18 -2.40 26.22 24.74
CA GLN A 18 -2.99 26.74 23.50
C GLN A 18 -2.05 26.53 22.31
N GLU A 19 -0.75 26.78 22.47
CA GLU A 19 0.25 26.55 21.43
C GLU A 19 0.37 25.06 21.05
N GLU A 20 0.34 24.16 22.03
CA GLU A 20 0.31 22.71 21.79
C GLU A 20 -0.96 22.29 21.04
N CYS A 21 -2.11 22.81 21.44
CA CYS A 21 -3.39 22.57 20.77
C CYS A 21 -3.37 23.04 19.31
N ASP A 22 -2.82 24.22 19.04
CA ASP A 22 -2.68 24.76 17.68
C ASP A 22 -1.73 23.92 16.82
N LYS A 23 -0.60 23.47 17.39
CA LYS A 23 0.34 22.54 16.72
C LYS A 23 -0.34 21.21 16.38
N LEU A 24 -1.12 20.66 17.31
CA LEU A 24 -1.87 19.41 17.10
C LEU A 24 -2.95 19.59 16.03
N ALA A 25 -3.69 20.70 16.04
CA ALA A 25 -4.70 21.02 15.03
C ALA A 25 -4.07 21.22 13.63
N ALA A 26 -2.92 21.87 13.54
CA ALA A 26 -2.17 22.03 12.29
C ALA A 26 -1.68 20.68 11.75
N ARG A 27 -1.17 19.80 12.62
CA ARG A 27 -0.74 18.44 12.26
C ARG A 27 -1.92 17.59 11.79
N GLY A 28 -3.07 17.64 12.48
CA GLY A 28 -4.30 16.95 12.08
C GLY A 28 -4.79 17.37 10.69
N LYS A 29 -4.76 18.68 10.39
CA LYS A 29 -5.11 19.21 9.06
C LYS A 29 -4.18 18.68 7.95
N ARG A 30 -2.86 18.59 8.21
CA ARG A 30 -1.89 18.04 7.25
C ARG A 30 -2.11 16.55 7.01
N LEU A 31 -2.34 15.78 8.08
CA LEU A 31 -2.67 14.35 8.01
C LEU A 31 -3.95 14.10 7.23
N ARG A 32 -5.00 14.91 7.44
CA ARG A 32 -6.25 14.82 6.66
C ARG A 32 -6.01 15.02 5.17
N ARG A 33 -5.25 16.04 4.79
CA ARG A 33 -4.95 16.32 3.38
C ARG A 33 -4.16 15.17 2.75
N ALA A 34 -3.15 14.66 3.45
CA ALA A 34 -2.37 13.52 2.99
C ALA A 34 -3.21 12.24 2.88
N ALA A 35 -4.11 11.97 3.82
CA ALA A 35 -5.01 10.82 3.78
C ALA A 35 -5.97 10.93 2.59
N LEU A 36 -6.59 12.09 2.38
CA LEU A 36 -7.49 12.34 1.26
C LEU A 36 -6.77 12.18 -0.10
N SER A 37 -5.59 12.81 -0.25
CA SER A 37 -4.82 12.69 -1.48
C SER A 37 -4.43 11.24 -1.74
N THR A 38 -3.96 10.52 -0.73
CA THR A 38 -3.62 9.09 -0.84
C THR A 38 -4.84 8.26 -1.21
N GLY A 39 -6.01 8.51 -0.61
CA GLY A 39 -7.25 7.83 -0.94
C GLY A 39 -7.66 8.02 -2.41
N ILE A 40 -7.60 9.26 -2.92
CA ILE A 40 -7.92 9.57 -4.32
C ILE A 40 -6.94 8.87 -5.26
N LEU A 41 -5.63 8.95 -4.99
CA LEU A 41 -4.62 8.30 -5.81
C LEU A 41 -4.81 6.77 -5.83
N THR A 42 -5.14 6.17 -4.68
CA THR A 42 -5.42 4.74 -4.59
C THR A 42 -6.64 4.34 -5.42
N VAL A 43 -7.73 5.13 -5.40
CA VAL A 43 -8.89 4.85 -6.26
C VAL A 43 -8.52 4.92 -7.74
N ILE A 44 -7.78 5.94 -8.15
CA ILE A 44 -7.32 6.07 -9.54
C ILE A 44 -6.44 4.87 -9.93
N SER A 45 -5.50 4.48 -9.05
CA SER A 45 -4.64 3.30 -9.27
C SER A 45 -5.44 2.01 -9.43
N ILE A 46 -6.46 1.80 -8.60
CA ILE A 46 -7.36 0.63 -8.70
C ILE A 46 -8.10 0.62 -10.03
N LEU A 47 -8.69 1.74 -10.45
CA LEU A 47 -9.43 1.82 -11.72
C LEU A 47 -8.52 1.56 -12.93
N CYS A 48 -7.32 2.12 -12.95
CA CYS A 48 -6.33 1.84 -13.99
C CYS A 48 -5.94 0.36 -14.00
N THR A 49 -5.70 -0.24 -12.84
CA THR A 49 -5.34 -1.67 -12.71
C THR A 49 -6.46 -2.58 -13.20
N ILE A 50 -7.72 -2.25 -12.91
CA ILE A 50 -8.89 -2.99 -13.41
C ILE A 50 -8.93 -2.91 -14.94
N TYR A 51 -8.74 -1.71 -15.51
CA TYR A 51 -8.69 -1.56 -16.96
C TYR A 51 -7.59 -2.40 -17.59
N THR A 52 -6.35 -2.36 -17.10
CA THR A 52 -5.24 -3.11 -17.71
C THR A 52 -5.42 -4.62 -17.56
N THR A 53 -5.95 -5.07 -16.42
CA THR A 53 -6.26 -6.48 -16.18
C THR A 53 -7.31 -7.00 -17.15
N ILE A 54 -8.42 -6.27 -17.31
CA ILE A 54 -9.51 -6.71 -18.18
C ILE A 54 -9.14 -6.52 -19.66
N ALA A 55 -8.81 -5.28 -20.06
CA ALA A 55 -8.59 -4.96 -21.47
C ALA A 55 -7.39 -5.72 -22.05
N ILE A 56 -6.24 -5.73 -21.36
CA ILE A 56 -5.04 -6.39 -21.91
C ILE A 56 -5.10 -7.89 -21.64
N ARG A 57 -5.22 -8.29 -20.37
CA ARG A 57 -4.93 -9.67 -19.97
C ARG A 57 -6.09 -10.64 -20.19
N TRP A 58 -7.34 -10.15 -20.20
CA TRP A 58 -8.52 -11.00 -20.37
C TRP A 58 -9.10 -10.91 -21.78
N VAL A 59 -9.13 -9.73 -22.38
CA VAL A 59 -9.74 -9.54 -23.71
C VAL A 59 -8.73 -9.77 -24.83
N LEU A 60 -7.49 -9.24 -24.71
CA LEU A 60 -6.51 -9.27 -25.79
C LEU A 60 -5.65 -10.55 -25.82
N ILE A 61 -5.49 -11.25 -24.71
CA ILE A 61 -4.57 -12.40 -24.59
C ILE A 61 -5.35 -13.71 -24.45
N GLU A 62 -5.12 -14.62 -25.39
CA GLU A 62 -5.60 -16.01 -25.37
C GLU A 62 -4.41 -16.95 -25.15
N TRP A 63 -4.26 -17.44 -23.91
CA TRP A 63 -3.09 -18.20 -23.45
C TRP A 63 -2.90 -19.56 -24.14
N GLN A 64 -3.91 -20.06 -24.85
CA GLN A 64 -3.82 -21.33 -25.58
C GLN A 64 -3.48 -21.16 -27.07
N GLN A 65 -3.61 -19.95 -27.63
CA GLN A 65 -3.50 -19.73 -29.08
C GLN A 65 -2.67 -18.47 -29.39
N PRO A 66 -1.37 -18.63 -29.67
CA PRO A 66 -0.46 -17.50 -29.96
C PRO A 66 -0.91 -16.66 -31.17
N GLU A 67 -1.41 -17.31 -32.21
CA GLU A 67 -1.85 -16.65 -33.44
C GLU A 67 -3.07 -15.75 -33.21
N LYS A 68 -4.04 -16.23 -32.42
CA LYS A 68 -5.21 -15.42 -32.03
C LYS A 68 -4.81 -14.23 -31.17
N THR A 69 -3.90 -14.42 -30.22
CA THR A 69 -3.39 -13.32 -29.39
C THR A 69 -2.71 -12.26 -30.23
N ALA A 70 -1.86 -12.65 -31.19
CA ALA A 70 -1.22 -11.72 -32.10
C ALA A 70 -2.25 -10.94 -32.93
N TYR A 71 -3.24 -11.62 -33.50
CA TYR A 71 -4.32 -11.00 -34.27
C TYR A 71 -5.14 -9.99 -33.43
N SER A 72 -5.54 -10.36 -32.22
CA SER A 72 -6.30 -9.46 -31.33
C SER A 72 -5.52 -8.21 -30.94
N ILE A 73 -4.21 -8.36 -30.69
CA ILE A 73 -3.32 -7.24 -30.35
C ILE A 73 -3.10 -6.33 -31.56
N THR A 74 -2.90 -6.86 -32.76
CA THR A 74 -2.71 -6.05 -33.97
C THR A 74 -4.00 -5.33 -34.38
N GLU A 75 -5.15 -6.00 -34.26
CA GLU A 75 -6.47 -5.38 -34.49
C GLU A 75 -6.75 -4.23 -33.51
N SER A 76 -6.39 -4.41 -32.24
CA SER A 76 -6.65 -3.45 -31.15
C SER A 76 -5.38 -2.80 -30.60
N MET A 77 -4.43 -2.45 -31.47
CA MET A 77 -3.11 -1.94 -31.08
C MET A 77 -3.18 -0.66 -30.21
N ALA A 78 -4.14 0.22 -30.48
CA ALA A 78 -4.34 1.43 -29.66
C ALA A 78 -4.74 1.09 -28.22
N ALA A 79 -5.64 0.11 -28.03
CA ALA A 79 -6.07 -0.32 -26.70
C ALA A 79 -4.90 -0.97 -25.93
N PHE A 80 -4.06 -1.75 -26.63
CA PHE A 80 -2.85 -2.34 -26.06
C PHE A 80 -1.86 -1.27 -25.57
N LYS A 81 -1.57 -0.25 -26.39
CA LYS A 81 -0.69 0.87 -26.03
C LYS A 81 -1.23 1.71 -24.87
N ILE A 82 -2.54 2.00 -24.86
CA ILE A 82 -3.20 2.67 -23.74
C ILE A 82 -3.10 1.83 -22.46
N GLY A 83 -3.21 0.50 -22.59
CA GLY A 83 -3.00 -0.43 -21.49
C GLY A 83 -1.61 -0.35 -20.88
N ILE A 84 -0.55 -0.36 -21.71
CA ILE A 84 0.84 -0.17 -21.25
C ILE A 84 0.99 1.18 -20.52
N PHE A 85 0.40 2.24 -21.06
CA PHE A 85 0.43 3.55 -20.43
C PHE A 85 -0.22 3.53 -19.04
N PHE A 86 -1.38 2.88 -18.88
CA PHE A 86 -2.03 2.77 -17.58
C PHE A 86 -1.23 1.92 -16.59
N ASP A 87 -0.58 0.84 -17.02
CA ASP A 87 0.31 0.06 -16.14
C ASP A 87 1.49 0.90 -15.65
N LEU A 88 2.05 1.78 -16.50
CA LEU A 88 3.08 2.73 -16.10
C LEU A 88 2.55 3.76 -15.08
N VAL A 89 1.35 4.31 -15.33
CA VAL A 89 0.70 5.24 -14.40
C VAL A 89 0.46 4.56 -13.05
N VAL A 90 -0.03 3.32 -13.02
CA VAL A 90 -0.20 2.53 -11.80
C VAL A 90 1.12 2.41 -11.05
N CYS A 91 2.22 2.06 -11.73
CA CYS A 91 3.52 1.95 -11.09
C CYS A 91 3.96 3.24 -10.39
N LEU A 92 3.78 4.39 -11.06
CA LEU A 92 4.14 5.70 -10.51
C LEU A 92 3.23 6.10 -9.35
N LEU A 93 1.92 5.92 -9.50
CA LEU A 93 0.94 6.23 -8.46
C LEU A 93 1.18 5.39 -7.20
N ASP A 94 1.46 4.10 -7.37
CA ASP A 94 1.68 3.17 -6.26
C ASP A 94 2.95 3.48 -5.46
N ILE A 95 3.99 4.03 -6.09
CA ILE A 95 5.16 4.56 -5.39
C ILE A 95 4.76 5.74 -4.51
N VAL A 96 4.03 6.71 -5.08
CA VAL A 96 3.56 7.89 -4.34
C VAL A 96 2.67 7.47 -3.18
N ILE A 97 1.71 6.57 -3.41
CA ILE A 97 0.82 6.01 -2.38
C ILE A 97 1.63 5.32 -1.28
N GLY A 98 2.64 4.52 -1.64
CA GLY A 98 3.51 3.85 -0.67
C GLY A 98 4.24 4.83 0.24
N VAL A 99 4.81 5.88 -0.34
CA VAL A 99 5.54 6.93 0.40
C VAL A 99 4.58 7.73 1.28
N THR A 100 3.44 8.19 0.75
CA THR A 100 2.48 9.00 1.52
C THR A 100 1.86 8.18 2.65
N LEU A 101 1.58 6.89 2.44
CA LEU A 101 1.08 6.01 3.49
C LEU A 101 2.14 5.79 4.58
N GLY A 102 3.41 5.62 4.21
CA GLY A 102 4.52 5.58 5.17
C GLY A 102 4.60 6.84 6.03
N LEU A 103 4.50 8.03 5.41
CA LEU A 103 4.47 9.31 6.12
C LEU A 103 3.25 9.45 7.04
N ILE A 104 2.08 8.96 6.60
CA ILE A 104 0.87 8.91 7.41
C ILE A 104 1.09 8.05 8.67
N LEU A 105 1.70 6.88 8.53
CA LEU A 105 1.98 5.98 9.66
C LEU A 105 2.95 6.63 10.67
N VAL A 106 4.03 7.26 10.19
CA VAL A 106 4.94 8.03 11.07
C VAL A 106 4.20 9.18 11.74
N GLY A 107 3.40 9.92 10.98
CA GLY A 107 2.59 11.03 11.50
C GLY A 107 1.56 10.59 12.54
N ALA A 108 1.05 9.36 12.44
CA ALA A 108 0.16 8.74 13.42
C ALA A 108 0.90 8.21 14.67
N GLY A 109 2.23 8.11 14.68
CA GLY A 109 3.00 7.62 15.83
C GLY A 109 3.36 6.14 15.75
N VAL A 110 3.50 5.58 14.54
CA VAL A 110 4.13 4.27 14.32
C VAL A 110 5.65 4.46 14.28
N ASN A 111 6.40 3.44 14.71
CA ASN A 111 7.87 3.44 14.63
C ASN A 111 8.33 3.77 13.19
N PRO A 112 9.18 4.80 12.99
CA PRO A 112 9.72 5.16 11.68
C PRO A 112 10.39 4.00 10.95
N ALA A 113 11.05 3.09 11.66
CA ALA A 113 11.68 1.91 11.05
C ALA A 113 10.66 1.00 10.35
N THR A 114 9.50 0.78 10.97
CA THR A 114 8.42 -0.03 10.36
C THR A 114 7.85 0.66 9.11
N ALA A 115 7.64 1.98 9.18
CA ALA A 115 7.14 2.75 8.04
C ALA A 115 8.13 2.77 6.87
N VAL A 116 9.43 2.90 7.14
CA VAL A 116 10.49 2.82 6.13
C VAL A 116 10.52 1.43 5.50
N THR A 117 10.46 0.36 6.28
CA THR A 117 10.43 -1.01 5.75
C THR A 117 9.24 -1.25 4.83
N LEU A 118 8.04 -0.77 5.21
CA LEU A 118 6.85 -0.83 4.37
C LEU A 118 7.05 -0.08 3.04
N CYS A 119 7.60 1.12 3.10
CA CYS A 119 7.89 1.93 1.93
C CYS A 119 8.90 1.22 1.00
N THR A 120 9.95 0.63 1.56
CA THR A 120 10.97 -0.12 0.81
C THR A 120 10.35 -1.30 0.07
N PHE A 121 9.56 -2.14 0.73
CA PHE A 121 8.90 -3.27 0.05
C PHE A 121 7.94 -2.80 -1.05
N LYS A 122 7.23 -1.69 -0.84
CA LYS A 122 6.34 -1.12 -1.85
C LYS A 122 7.13 -0.59 -3.06
N ILE A 123 8.25 0.10 -2.85
CA ILE A 123 9.12 0.59 -3.92
C ILE A 123 9.74 -0.58 -4.68
N VAL A 124 10.23 -1.61 -3.98
CA VAL A 124 10.80 -2.81 -4.61
C VAL A 124 9.76 -3.52 -5.46
N GLN A 125 8.51 -3.68 -4.96
CA GLN A 125 7.41 -4.21 -5.76
C GLN A 125 7.26 -3.44 -7.08
N GLN A 126 7.17 -2.11 -7.02
CA GLN A 126 6.95 -1.30 -8.22
C GLN A 126 8.16 -1.26 -9.16
N ALA A 127 9.39 -1.36 -8.62
CA ALA A 127 10.59 -1.49 -9.43
C ALA A 127 10.58 -2.81 -10.24
N VAL A 128 10.19 -3.91 -9.62
CA VAL A 128 10.03 -5.21 -10.31
C VAL A 128 8.90 -5.13 -11.33
N SER A 129 7.75 -4.52 -11.00
CA SER A 129 6.64 -4.33 -11.94
C SER A 129 7.04 -3.47 -13.14
N ALA A 130 7.79 -2.39 -12.93
CA ALA A 130 8.27 -1.52 -14.00
C ALA A 130 9.29 -2.22 -14.90
N ALA A 131 10.21 -3.02 -14.32
CA ALA A 131 11.12 -3.84 -15.11
C ALA A 131 10.35 -4.89 -15.94
N ASN A 132 9.31 -5.48 -15.36
CA ASN A 132 8.46 -6.46 -16.04
C ASN A 132 7.68 -5.84 -17.22
N LEU A 133 7.34 -4.55 -17.14
CA LEU A 133 6.66 -3.82 -18.22
C LEU A 133 7.47 -3.79 -19.52
N ILE A 134 8.81 -3.90 -19.43
CA ILE A 134 9.70 -3.96 -20.59
C ILE A 134 9.32 -5.14 -21.50
N PHE A 135 8.96 -6.30 -20.93
CA PHE A 135 8.56 -7.46 -21.72
C PHE A 135 7.24 -7.24 -22.46
N LEU A 136 6.29 -6.54 -21.83
CA LEU A 136 5.02 -6.18 -22.47
C LEU A 136 5.22 -5.18 -23.61
N ILE A 137 6.10 -4.19 -23.40
CA ILE A 137 6.50 -3.23 -24.44
C ILE A 137 7.19 -3.94 -25.59
N ALA A 138 8.14 -4.84 -25.31
CA ALA A 138 8.86 -5.59 -26.31
C ALA A 138 7.92 -6.48 -27.15
N ALA A 139 6.92 -7.11 -26.54
CA ALA A 139 5.89 -7.86 -27.27
C ALA A 139 5.08 -6.95 -28.20
N GLY A 140 4.72 -5.74 -27.76
CA GLY A 140 4.04 -4.75 -28.60
C GLY A 140 4.88 -4.27 -29.79
N LEU A 141 6.17 -4.03 -29.58
CA LEU A 141 7.09 -3.59 -30.63
C LEU A 141 7.26 -4.64 -31.75
N LEU A 142 7.22 -5.93 -31.41
CA LEU A 142 7.34 -7.03 -32.38
C LEU A 142 6.07 -7.27 -33.21
N LEU A 143 4.92 -6.80 -32.72
CA LEU A 143 3.61 -6.96 -33.36
C LEU A 143 3.16 -5.69 -34.10
N ASP A 144 3.81 -4.55 -33.91
CA ASP A 144 3.42 -3.29 -34.55
C ASP A 144 4.17 -3.06 -35.87
N ASP A 145 3.47 -3.30 -36.99
CA ASP A 145 3.99 -3.13 -38.34
C ASP A 145 4.24 -1.66 -38.75
N ASN A 146 3.75 -0.69 -37.98
CA ASN A 146 3.84 0.74 -38.35
C ASN A 146 5.10 1.43 -37.80
N LEU A 147 5.96 0.70 -37.09
CA LEU A 147 7.15 1.29 -36.48
C LEU A 147 8.30 1.40 -37.49
N PRO A 148 9.20 2.40 -37.36
CA PRO A 148 10.39 2.50 -38.21
C PRO A 148 11.31 1.27 -38.11
N ILE A 149 11.25 0.56 -36.98
CA ILE A 149 12.04 -0.65 -36.70
C ILE A 149 11.32 -1.90 -37.25
N ALA A 150 10.05 -1.79 -37.64
CA ALA A 150 9.26 -2.91 -38.14
C ALA A 150 9.87 -3.52 -39.42
N GLU A 151 10.46 -2.73 -40.31
CA GLU A 151 11.15 -3.26 -41.50
C GLU A 151 12.34 -4.17 -41.15
N VAL A 152 13.10 -3.81 -40.11
CA VAL A 152 14.21 -4.63 -39.60
C VAL A 152 13.67 -5.89 -38.93
N ILE A 153 12.61 -5.75 -38.13
CA ILE A 153 11.98 -6.88 -37.46
C ILE A 153 11.40 -7.86 -38.49
N GLN A 154 10.64 -7.38 -39.47
CA GLN A 154 10.10 -8.20 -40.56
C GLN A 154 11.21 -8.89 -41.34
N LYS A 155 12.29 -8.19 -41.70
CA LYS A 155 13.40 -8.76 -42.48
C LYS A 155 14.13 -9.92 -41.77
N TYR A 156 14.28 -9.87 -40.45
CA TYR A 156 15.09 -10.84 -39.70
C TYR A 156 14.27 -11.85 -38.89
N PHE A 157 13.04 -11.50 -38.50
CA PHE A 157 12.18 -12.31 -37.62
C PHE A 157 10.92 -12.86 -38.33
N TYR A 158 10.65 -12.44 -39.55
CA TYR A 158 9.58 -12.98 -40.39
C TYR A 158 10.20 -13.52 -41.69
N SER A 159 9.94 -14.79 -42.00
CA SER A 159 10.45 -15.48 -43.20
C SER A 159 9.28 -16.12 -43.92
N ASP A 160 9.20 -15.97 -45.24
CA ASP A 160 8.07 -16.42 -46.09
C ASP A 160 7.75 -17.93 -45.96
N ASN A 161 8.68 -18.74 -45.44
CA ASN A 161 8.56 -20.20 -45.38
C ASN A 161 8.51 -20.80 -43.96
N MET A 162 8.41 -19.98 -42.90
CA MET A 162 8.40 -20.45 -41.51
C MET A 162 7.22 -19.83 -40.76
N PRO A 163 6.59 -20.52 -39.77
CA PRO A 163 5.64 -19.85 -38.88
C PRO A 163 6.30 -18.58 -38.32
N PRO A 164 5.59 -17.44 -38.27
CA PRO A 164 6.20 -16.14 -38.00
C PRO A 164 6.88 -16.16 -36.63
N ILE A 165 8.21 -16.30 -36.63
CA ILE A 165 9.02 -16.40 -35.40
C ILE A 165 8.76 -15.19 -34.49
N GLY A 166 8.49 -14.02 -35.09
CA GLY A 166 8.08 -12.80 -34.37
C GLY A 166 6.83 -12.98 -33.50
N THR A 167 5.80 -13.70 -33.94
CA THR A 167 4.58 -13.92 -33.13
C THR A 167 4.85 -14.88 -31.97
N GLN A 168 5.67 -15.90 -32.19
CA GLN A 168 6.09 -16.84 -31.15
C GLN A 168 6.93 -16.16 -30.07
N ILE A 169 7.88 -15.29 -30.47
CA ILE A 169 8.69 -14.50 -29.52
C ILE A 169 7.81 -13.52 -28.75
N SER A 170 6.88 -12.83 -29.43
CA SER A 170 5.94 -11.92 -28.77
C SER A 170 5.10 -12.65 -27.72
N PHE A 171 4.59 -13.83 -28.07
CA PHE A 171 3.83 -14.67 -27.14
C PHE A 171 4.69 -15.13 -25.95
N MET A 172 5.93 -15.54 -26.18
CA MET A 172 6.88 -15.89 -25.11
C MET A 172 7.13 -14.69 -24.18
N LEU A 173 7.27 -13.48 -24.71
CA LEU A 173 7.44 -12.26 -23.91
C LEU A 173 6.19 -11.95 -23.06
N LEU A 174 4.99 -12.16 -23.60
CA LEU A 174 3.73 -12.04 -22.83
C LEU A 174 3.66 -13.08 -21.71
N MET A 175 4.09 -14.32 -21.96
CA MET A 175 4.20 -15.35 -20.92
C MET A 175 5.21 -14.94 -19.82
N ILE A 176 6.40 -14.47 -20.20
CA ILE A 176 7.40 -13.99 -19.24
C ILE A 176 6.82 -12.81 -18.44
N ASN A 177 6.10 -11.90 -19.09
CA ASN A 177 5.43 -10.79 -18.42
C ASN A 177 4.42 -11.26 -17.36
N GLN A 178 3.67 -12.33 -17.65
CA GLN A 178 2.74 -12.93 -16.68
C GLN A 178 3.48 -13.44 -15.44
N TYR A 179 4.59 -14.17 -15.62
CA TYR A 179 5.39 -14.67 -14.50
C TYR A 179 6.08 -13.56 -13.72
N GLY A 180 6.56 -12.51 -14.39
CA GLY A 180 7.11 -11.33 -13.73
C GLY A 180 6.05 -10.56 -12.92
N HIS A 181 4.78 -10.62 -13.32
CA HIS A 181 3.68 -10.08 -12.52
C HIS A 181 3.54 -10.84 -11.19
N TYR A 182 3.54 -12.18 -11.22
CA TYR A 182 3.54 -12.98 -9.99
C TYR A 182 4.76 -12.69 -9.12
N LEU A 183 5.95 -12.54 -9.72
CA LEU A 183 7.15 -12.17 -8.96
C LEU A 183 7.00 -10.82 -8.23
N SER A 184 6.46 -9.81 -8.90
CA SER A 184 6.18 -8.51 -8.25
C SER A 184 5.13 -8.62 -7.13
N GLN A 185 4.12 -9.48 -7.29
CA GLN A 185 3.08 -9.71 -6.30
C GLN A 185 3.60 -10.37 -5.02
N VAL A 186 4.72 -11.09 -5.05
CA VAL A 186 5.38 -11.60 -3.82
C VAL A 186 5.78 -10.42 -2.91
N PHE A 187 6.48 -9.43 -3.45
CA PHE A 187 6.90 -8.25 -2.68
C PHE A 187 5.70 -7.41 -2.23
N GLY A 188 4.69 -7.26 -3.10
CA GLY A 188 3.44 -6.59 -2.77
C GLY A 188 2.65 -7.30 -1.66
N GLY A 189 2.65 -8.63 -1.68
CA GLY A 189 2.00 -9.46 -0.67
C GLY A 189 2.68 -9.32 0.69
N VAL A 190 4.01 -9.33 0.74
CA VAL A 190 4.78 -9.05 1.97
C VAL A 190 4.47 -7.66 2.51
N TYR A 191 4.47 -6.64 1.64
CA TYR A 191 4.07 -5.27 2.01
C TYR A 191 2.65 -5.23 2.61
N MET A 192 1.67 -5.82 1.94
CA MET A 192 0.27 -5.89 2.40
C MET A 192 0.15 -6.59 3.76
N PHE A 193 0.88 -7.69 3.94
CA PHE A 193 0.90 -8.43 5.19
C PHE A 193 1.48 -7.60 6.34
N MET A 194 2.65 -6.97 6.12
CA MET A 194 3.28 -6.10 7.12
C MET A 194 2.41 -4.89 7.45
N LEU A 195 1.74 -4.31 6.45
CA LEU A 195 0.84 -3.16 6.64
C LEU A 195 -0.37 -3.56 7.48
N GLY A 196 -1.01 -4.68 7.15
CA GLY A 196 -2.12 -5.23 7.93
C GLY A 196 -1.73 -5.52 9.37
N PHE A 197 -0.56 -6.13 9.58
CA PHE A 197 -0.04 -6.43 10.91
C PHE A 197 0.22 -5.15 11.72
N THR A 198 0.81 -4.14 11.07
CA THR A 198 1.03 -2.81 11.68
C THR A 198 -0.29 -2.15 12.07
N ILE A 199 -1.33 -2.26 11.24
CA ILE A 199 -2.66 -1.73 11.56
C ILE A 199 -3.25 -2.40 12.81
N VAL A 200 -3.16 -3.73 12.90
CA VAL A 200 -3.68 -4.49 14.05
C VAL A 200 -2.96 -4.11 15.35
N LEU A 201 -1.63 -4.00 15.31
CA LEU A 201 -0.82 -3.69 16.48
C LEU A 201 -0.98 -2.24 16.97
N TRP A 202 -0.90 -1.27 16.07
CA TRP A 202 -0.80 0.15 16.43
C TRP A 202 -2.14 0.87 16.52
N GLY A 203 -3.22 0.26 16.01
CA GLY A 203 -4.59 0.78 16.12
C GLY A 203 -4.83 2.10 15.38
N VAL A 204 -3.98 2.46 14.42
CA VAL A 204 -4.08 3.69 13.61
C VAL A 204 -5.30 3.64 12.67
N PHE A 205 -5.69 2.43 12.27
CA PHE A 205 -6.82 2.11 11.40
C PHE A 205 -7.71 1.04 12.07
N PRO A 206 -8.95 0.79 11.57
CA PRO A 206 -9.80 -0.26 12.10
C PRO A 206 -9.12 -1.63 12.08
N ARG A 207 -9.17 -2.38 13.19
CA ARG A 207 -8.48 -3.69 13.29
C ARG A 207 -8.94 -4.72 12.25
N TYR A 208 -10.24 -4.73 11.93
CA TYR A 208 -10.81 -5.61 10.90
C TYR A 208 -10.15 -5.41 9.53
N MET A 209 -9.84 -4.16 9.18
CA MET A 209 -9.12 -3.83 7.96
C MET A 209 -7.73 -4.47 7.97
N GLY A 210 -7.01 -4.38 9.10
CA GLY A 210 -5.71 -5.01 9.26
C GLY A 210 -5.74 -6.53 9.00
N TYR A 211 -6.75 -7.24 9.52
CA TYR A 211 -6.90 -8.68 9.25
C TYR A 211 -7.16 -8.98 7.77
N THR A 212 -8.01 -8.20 7.10
CA THR A 212 -8.26 -8.38 5.66
C THR A 212 -7.00 -8.13 4.82
N MET A 213 -6.16 -7.16 5.22
CA MET A 213 -4.89 -6.88 4.54
C MET A 213 -3.85 -7.98 4.78
N CYS A 214 -3.78 -8.55 5.98
CA CYS A 214 -2.95 -9.72 6.25
C CYS A 214 -3.38 -10.92 5.39
N LEU A 215 -4.68 -11.19 5.33
CA LEU A 215 -5.22 -12.29 4.53
C LEU A 215 -4.93 -12.09 3.04
N ALA A 216 -5.15 -10.88 2.53
CA ALA A 216 -4.83 -10.49 1.15
C ALA A 216 -3.34 -10.64 0.84
N GLY A 217 -2.47 -10.13 1.73
CA GLY A 217 -1.03 -10.21 1.56
C GLY A 217 -0.50 -11.64 1.57
N GLY A 218 -0.94 -12.46 2.53
CA GLY A 218 -0.62 -13.89 2.57
C GLY A 218 -1.13 -14.62 1.32
N GLY A 219 -2.32 -14.24 0.84
CA GLY A 219 -2.89 -14.74 -0.39
C GLY A 219 -2.03 -14.44 -1.62
N TYR A 220 -1.59 -13.19 -1.79
CA TYR A 220 -0.71 -12.83 -2.91
C TYR A 220 0.61 -13.59 -2.89
N VAL A 221 1.25 -13.72 -1.72
CA VAL A 221 2.50 -14.49 -1.59
C VAL A 221 2.26 -15.96 -1.95
N LEU A 222 1.24 -16.59 -1.36
CA LEU A 222 0.93 -18.00 -1.60
C LEU A 222 0.62 -18.27 -3.08
N ASN A 223 -0.27 -17.46 -3.66
CA ASN A 223 -0.67 -17.60 -5.06
C ASN A 223 0.53 -17.42 -6.00
N SER A 224 1.38 -16.43 -5.74
CA SER A 224 2.56 -16.16 -6.57
C SER A 224 3.60 -17.26 -6.46
N CYS A 225 3.84 -17.78 -5.25
CA CYS A 225 4.74 -18.91 -5.04
C CYS A 225 4.23 -20.19 -5.73
N LEU A 226 2.93 -20.45 -5.73
CA LEU A 226 2.35 -21.60 -6.43
C LEU A 226 2.61 -21.52 -7.94
N PHE A 227 2.36 -20.36 -8.57
CA PHE A 227 2.64 -20.21 -10.00
C PHE A 227 4.14 -20.26 -10.34
N LEU A 228 5.02 -19.79 -9.45
CA LEU A 228 6.46 -19.76 -9.71
C LEU A 228 7.16 -21.11 -9.47
N PHE A 229 6.76 -21.85 -8.44
CA PHE A 229 7.47 -23.06 -7.99
C PHE A 229 6.72 -24.36 -8.26
N TRP A 230 5.43 -24.33 -8.59
CA TRP A 230 4.63 -25.51 -8.88
C TRP A 230 4.12 -25.51 -10.33
N PRO A 231 4.86 -26.13 -11.26
CA PRO A 231 4.42 -26.28 -12.65
C PRO A 231 3.12 -27.12 -12.71
N GLY A 232 2.09 -26.62 -13.38
CA GLY A 232 0.78 -27.29 -13.50
C GLY A 232 -0.26 -26.90 -12.45
N TYR A 233 -0.04 -25.78 -11.74
CA TYR A 233 -1.08 -25.19 -10.89
C TYR A 233 -2.11 -24.41 -11.74
N ASP A 234 -3.39 -24.78 -11.64
CA ASP A 234 -4.47 -24.25 -12.47
C ASP A 234 -5.13 -22.96 -11.94
N GLY A 235 -4.59 -22.33 -10.88
CA GLY A 235 -5.12 -21.06 -10.38
C GLY A 235 -6.41 -21.14 -9.54
N LEU A 236 -6.76 -22.32 -9.02
CA LEU A 236 -7.98 -22.53 -8.20
C LEU A 236 -8.10 -21.57 -6.99
N ILE A 237 -6.98 -21.25 -6.35
CA ILE A 237 -6.92 -20.41 -5.14
C ILE A 237 -6.80 -18.93 -5.53
N THR A 238 -6.42 -18.61 -6.78
CA THR A 238 -6.28 -17.24 -7.27
C THR A 238 -7.58 -16.48 -7.09
N TRP A 239 -8.71 -17.03 -7.53
CA TRP A 239 -10.02 -16.38 -7.42
C TRP A 239 -10.49 -16.20 -5.98
N LEU A 240 -10.22 -17.20 -5.13
CA LEU A 240 -10.59 -17.17 -3.72
C LEU A 240 -9.82 -16.08 -2.96
N LEU A 241 -8.58 -15.80 -3.36
CA LEU A 241 -7.72 -14.81 -2.70
C LEU A 241 -7.83 -13.41 -3.32
N LEU A 242 -8.18 -13.31 -4.61
CA LEU A 242 -8.30 -12.04 -5.32
C LEU A 242 -9.48 -11.21 -4.82
N ILE A 243 -10.61 -11.84 -4.49
CA ILE A 243 -11.81 -11.14 -3.99
C ILE A 243 -11.55 -10.45 -2.63
N PRO A 244 -11.03 -11.15 -1.59
CA PRO A 244 -10.65 -10.50 -0.33
C PRO A 244 -9.58 -9.41 -0.52
N ALA A 245 -8.63 -9.63 -1.42
CA ALA A 245 -7.57 -8.66 -1.68
C ALA A 245 -8.12 -7.38 -2.32
N LEU A 246 -9.01 -7.50 -3.31
CA LEU A 246 -9.65 -6.35 -3.93
C LEU A 246 -10.53 -5.61 -2.92
N ALA A 247 -11.30 -6.34 -2.10
CA ALA A 247 -12.10 -5.77 -1.04
C ALA A 247 -11.25 -4.98 -0.02
N ALA A 248 -10.09 -5.50 0.36
CA ALA A 248 -9.16 -4.82 1.28
C ALA A 248 -8.63 -3.50 0.70
N HIS A 249 -8.32 -3.46 -0.61
CA HIS A 249 -7.86 -2.23 -1.27
C HIS A 249 -8.97 -1.18 -1.38
N PHE A 250 -10.18 -1.57 -1.77
CA PHE A 250 -11.33 -0.66 -1.80
C PHE A 250 -11.69 -0.16 -0.40
N TRP A 251 -11.59 -1.02 0.61
CA TRP A 251 -11.82 -0.64 2.00
C TRP A 251 -10.79 0.40 2.47
N LEU A 252 -9.49 0.17 2.22
CA LEU A 252 -8.42 1.13 2.50
C LEU A 252 -8.68 2.47 1.82
N ALA A 253 -8.98 2.44 0.51
CA ALA A 253 -9.20 3.64 -0.28
C ALA A 253 -10.42 4.43 0.22
N GLY A 254 -11.56 3.77 0.40
CA GLY A 254 -12.79 4.38 0.92
C GLY A 254 -12.60 4.95 2.33
N TRP A 255 -11.87 4.23 3.19
CA TRP A 255 -11.59 4.71 4.54
C TRP A 255 -10.72 5.98 4.53
N LEU A 256 -9.68 6.04 3.69
CA LEU A 256 -8.81 7.21 3.57
C LEU A 256 -9.52 8.46 3.01
N LEU A 257 -10.56 8.26 2.18
CA LEU A 257 -11.39 9.36 1.67
C LEU A 257 -12.30 9.95 2.75
N VAL A 258 -12.86 9.10 3.62
CA VAL A 258 -13.84 9.53 4.62
C VAL A 258 -13.18 9.93 5.93
N ASN A 259 -12.16 9.20 6.39
CA ASN A 259 -11.62 9.30 7.75
C ASN A 259 -10.17 9.80 7.79
N THR A 260 -9.74 10.22 8.97
CA THR A 260 -8.33 10.51 9.28
C THR A 260 -7.74 9.40 10.14
N PRO A 261 -6.51 8.97 9.85
CA PRO A 261 -5.71 8.12 10.74
C PRO A 261 -5.77 8.61 12.19
N HIS A 262 -6.12 7.73 13.11
CA HIS A 262 -6.11 8.07 14.54
C HIS A 262 -4.67 8.14 15.05
N PRO A 263 -4.37 9.00 16.04
CA PRO A 263 -3.13 8.87 16.80
C PRO A 263 -2.98 7.44 17.31
N SER A 264 -1.80 6.84 17.17
CA SER A 264 -1.56 5.47 17.63
C SER A 264 -1.79 5.40 19.14
N LYS A 265 -2.44 4.33 19.61
CA LYS A 265 -2.75 4.14 21.03
C LYS A 265 -1.48 4.02 21.89
N ASN A 266 -0.35 3.63 21.26
CA ASN A 266 0.95 3.51 21.90
C ASN A 266 1.76 4.81 21.89
N ARG A 267 1.26 5.88 21.25
CA ARG A 267 1.96 7.17 21.20
C ARG A 267 2.04 7.81 22.59
N ASP A 268 1.03 7.57 23.41
CA ASP A 268 0.95 8.09 24.77
C ASP A 268 2.00 7.40 25.65
N LEU A 269 2.22 6.08 25.49
CA LEU A 269 3.28 5.31 26.17
C LEU A 269 4.69 5.84 25.90
N TRP A 270 5.03 6.14 24.64
CA TRP A 270 6.37 6.67 24.32
C TRP A 270 6.52 8.15 24.67
N GLY A 271 5.42 8.91 24.67
CA GLY A 271 5.37 10.28 25.16
C GLY A 271 5.64 10.36 26.66
N THR A 272 5.02 9.48 27.45
CA THR A 272 5.25 9.40 28.90
C THR A 272 6.61 8.85 29.26
N LEU A 273 7.14 7.87 28.52
CA LEU A 273 8.53 7.40 28.67
C LEU A 273 9.57 8.47 28.30
N ALA A 274 9.27 9.35 27.33
CA ALA A 274 10.16 10.44 26.96
C ALA A 274 10.11 11.65 27.92
N SER A 275 8.98 11.86 28.60
CA SER A 275 8.85 12.85 29.69
C SER A 275 9.29 12.33 31.05
N LYS A 276 9.75 11.08 31.11
CA LYS A 276 10.19 10.41 32.33
C LYS A 276 11.41 11.12 32.93
N PRO A 277 11.38 11.53 34.19
CA PRO A 277 12.59 11.98 34.87
C PRO A 277 13.57 10.79 34.96
N ALA A 278 14.86 11.06 34.74
CA ALA A 278 15.89 10.05 34.46
C ALA A 278 16.16 9.05 35.61
N ASP A 279 15.47 9.18 36.74
CA ASP A 279 15.68 8.48 37.99
C ASP A 279 14.66 7.37 38.27
N VAL A 280 13.68 7.13 37.39
CA VAL A 280 12.68 6.06 37.58
C VAL A 280 12.91 4.93 36.58
N ASP A 281 12.70 3.67 36.99
CA ASP A 281 12.84 2.48 36.15
C ASP A 281 11.60 2.22 35.27
N ASP A 282 11.78 1.62 34.07
CA ASP A 282 10.74 1.52 33.03
C ASP A 282 9.55 0.66 33.45
N GLU A 283 9.77 -0.39 34.25
CA GLU A 283 8.71 -1.26 34.74
C GLU A 283 7.80 -0.56 35.76
N ASP A 284 8.36 0.24 36.66
CA ASP A 284 7.60 0.90 37.73
C ASP A 284 6.72 2.05 37.20
N TYR A 285 7.21 2.80 36.20
CA TYR A 285 6.44 3.90 35.59
C TYR A 285 5.24 3.38 34.81
N VAL A 286 5.44 2.30 34.03
CA VAL A 286 4.36 1.67 33.25
C VAL A 286 3.30 1.08 34.17
N ASN A 287 3.70 0.41 35.25
CA ASN A 287 2.75 -0.16 36.22
C ASN A 287 1.97 0.90 37.00
N ALA A 288 2.60 2.04 37.34
CA ALA A 288 1.94 3.15 38.02
C ALA A 288 0.83 3.79 37.15
N GLU A 289 1.08 3.94 35.85
CA GLU A 289 0.12 4.58 34.94
C GLU A 289 -1.04 3.64 34.55
N TYR A 290 -0.78 2.34 34.40
CA TYR A 290 -1.85 1.33 34.25
C TYR A 290 -2.76 1.23 35.49
N SER A 291 -2.21 1.51 36.68
CA SER A 291 -2.98 1.53 37.93
C SER A 291 -3.85 2.78 38.12
N GLN A 292 -3.62 3.83 37.34
CA GLN A 292 -4.30 5.13 37.46
C GLN A 292 -5.38 5.38 36.39
N HIS A 293 -5.73 4.38 35.59
CA HIS A 293 -6.90 4.47 34.70
C HIS A 293 -8.19 4.59 35.55
N PRO A 294 -8.98 5.68 35.44
CA PRO A 294 -10.15 5.87 36.28
C PRO A 294 -11.31 5.05 35.72
N SER A 295 -11.45 3.79 36.16
CA SER A 295 -12.70 3.05 36.03
C SER A 295 -13.57 3.09 37.29
N ASP A 296 -13.14 3.75 38.37
CA ASP A 296 -13.97 3.91 39.57
C ASP A 296 -14.11 5.38 39.98
N PRO A 297 -15.35 5.91 40.10
CA PRO A 297 -15.56 7.27 40.58
C PRO A 297 -15.15 7.36 42.06
N VAL A 298 -14.18 8.23 42.34
CA VAL A 298 -13.74 8.58 43.68
C VAL A 298 -14.93 9.14 44.47
N LYS A 299 -15.43 8.37 45.45
CA LYS A 299 -16.41 8.87 46.43
C LYS A 299 -15.76 9.96 47.28
N PRO A 300 -16.43 11.11 47.52
CA PRO A 300 -15.90 12.15 48.38
C PRO A 300 -15.84 11.64 49.83
N VAL A 301 -14.64 11.67 50.42
CA VAL A 301 -14.39 11.36 51.82
C VAL A 301 -14.97 12.49 52.68
N ALA A 302 -15.91 12.16 53.56
CA ALA A 302 -16.46 13.10 54.53
C ALA A 302 -15.38 13.51 55.56
N PRO A 303 -15.35 14.78 56.01
CA PRO A 303 -14.33 15.25 56.95
C PRO A 303 -14.50 14.58 58.32
N GLN A 304 -13.46 13.86 58.75
CA GLN A 304 -13.33 13.35 60.10
C GLN A 304 -13.09 14.54 61.05
N GLN A 305 -14.02 14.73 62.00
CA GLN A 305 -13.77 15.51 63.21
C GLN A 305 -12.82 14.72 64.12
N GLN A 306 -11.81 15.41 64.65
CA GLN A 306 -10.97 14.97 65.76
C GLN A 306 -10.80 16.15 66.73
N PRO A 307 -10.47 15.87 67.99
CA PRO A 307 -11.29 15.25 69.02
C PRO A 307 -12.03 16.28 69.89
#